data_AF-A0A7X6WLX4-F1
#
_entry.id   AF-A0A7X6WLX4-F1
#
_cell.length_a   1.000
_cell.length_b   1.000
_cell.length_c   1.000
_cell.angle_alpha   90.00
_cell.angle_beta   90.00
_cell.angle_gamma   90.00
#
_symmetry.space_group_name_H-M   'P 1'
#
loop_
_entity.id
_entity.type
_entity.pdbx_description
1 polymer ?
#
loop_
_entity_poly.entity_id
_entity_poly.type
_entity_poly.pdbx_seq_one_letter_code
_entity_poly.pdbx_strand_id
1 'polypeptide(L)'
;FDLKTGQDVQVITNYFSSTFESGHRATVIIVEQVESSYLRFLRGKIDDIRRDILELWDCYEWLNQERKDIDSEDLRFNLDTGILDSRDQINRGVPLTRDELAEKWLEALDAGTDEDMLLYLIADQEQILAINLREDKAFGVREWISTGTISSLNPTTGMVTLAQYKDWDNLNDRWNLNQSSRAIDLKRAQIVRHGRSVPISNLRVGDQLYWLEDITGPILVIVE
;
A
#
# COMPACT_ATOMS: atom_id res chain seq x y z
N PHE A 1 1.53 4.33 -31.13
CA PHE A 1 1.92 4.51 -29.73
C PHE A 1 0.63 4.61 -28.95
N ASP A 2 0.22 3.54 -28.29
CA ASP A 2 -1.03 3.52 -27.53
C ASP A 2 -0.76 4.12 -26.15
N LEU A 3 -0.89 5.45 -26.10
CA LEU A 3 -0.98 6.16 -24.83
C LEU A 3 -2.28 5.73 -24.15
N LYS A 4 -2.17 5.21 -22.93
CA LYS A 4 -3.33 4.91 -22.09
C LYS A 4 -3.62 6.12 -21.21
N THR A 5 -4.90 6.33 -20.93
CA THR A 5 -5.34 7.32 -19.94
C THR A 5 -4.60 7.10 -18.62
N GLY A 6 -4.11 8.17 -17.99
CA GLY A 6 -3.46 8.10 -16.67
C GLY A 6 -1.95 7.80 -16.66
N GLN A 7 -1.30 7.64 -17.83
CA GLN A 7 0.16 7.52 -17.90
C GLN A 7 0.85 8.87 -17.71
N ASP A 8 1.97 8.87 -16.99
CA ASP A 8 2.84 10.05 -16.94
C ASP A 8 3.56 10.17 -18.26
N VAL A 9 3.63 11.40 -18.76
CA VAL A 9 4.28 11.68 -20.03
C VAL A 9 5.21 12.87 -19.85
N GLN A 10 6.50 12.62 -19.96
CA GLN A 10 7.48 13.69 -20.09
C GLN A 10 7.58 14.08 -21.56
N VAL A 11 7.22 15.33 -21.85
CA VAL A 11 7.27 15.88 -23.22
C VAL A 11 8.44 16.84 -23.33
N ILE A 12 9.46 16.45 -24.09
CA ILE A 12 10.54 17.36 -24.50
C ILE A 12 10.02 18.12 -25.71
N THR A 13 9.93 19.45 -25.59
CA THR A 13 9.47 20.31 -26.67
C THR A 13 10.61 21.15 -27.24
N ASN A 14 10.55 21.42 -28.54
CA ASN A 14 11.34 22.46 -29.17
C ASN A 14 10.45 23.66 -29.48
N TYR A 15 10.92 24.84 -29.10
CA TYR A 15 10.29 26.09 -29.48
C TYR A 15 10.52 26.35 -30.98
N PHE A 16 9.46 26.70 -31.69
CA PHE A 16 9.55 27.16 -33.07
C PHE A 16 8.87 28.52 -33.20
N SER A 17 9.41 29.33 -34.10
CA SER A 17 8.83 30.61 -34.46
C SER A 17 8.98 30.83 -35.96
N SER A 18 7.89 31.27 -36.58
CA SER A 18 7.80 31.63 -37.99
C SER A 18 7.02 32.94 -38.12
N THR A 19 6.96 33.51 -39.32
CA THR A 19 6.23 34.75 -39.60
C THR A 19 4.73 34.69 -39.29
N PHE A 20 4.14 33.49 -39.20
CA PHE A 20 2.70 33.29 -39.05
C PHE A 20 2.30 32.55 -37.77
N GLU A 21 3.24 31.88 -37.10
CA GLU A 21 2.96 31.08 -35.91
C GLU A 21 4.22 30.88 -35.07
N SER A 22 4.05 30.85 -33.74
CA SER A 22 5.07 30.42 -32.80
C SER A 22 4.46 29.52 -31.72
N GLY A 23 5.24 28.56 -31.24
CA GLY A 23 4.76 27.61 -30.24
C GLY A 23 5.79 26.54 -29.89
N HIS A 24 5.36 25.54 -29.15
CA HIS A 24 6.17 24.38 -28.77
C HIS A 24 5.71 23.16 -29.58
N ARG A 25 6.65 22.47 -30.24
CA ARG A 25 6.40 21.16 -30.85
C ARG A 25 7.00 20.09 -29.96
N ALA A 26 6.22 19.06 -29.63
CA ALA A 26 6.75 17.87 -28.98
C ALA A 26 7.78 17.19 -29.91
N THR A 27 8.99 16.99 -29.40
CA THR A 27 10.09 16.34 -30.11
C THR A 27 10.28 14.92 -29.60
N VAL A 28 10.16 14.74 -28.27
CA VAL A 28 10.23 13.44 -27.62
C VAL A 28 9.09 13.37 -26.62
N ILE A 29 8.37 12.25 -26.65
CA ILE A 29 7.33 11.90 -25.70
C ILE A 29 7.83 10.65 -24.98
N ILE A 30 8.23 10.81 -23.72
CA ILE A 30 8.63 9.70 -22.85
C ILE A 30 7.40 9.35 -22.01
N VAL A 31 6.99 8.09 -22.04
CA VAL A 31 5.86 7.60 -21.26
C VAL A 31 6.41 6.90 -20.04
N GLU A 32 6.24 7.49 -18.87
CA GLU A 32 6.55 6.85 -17.59
C GLU A 32 5.35 5.99 -17.20
N GLN A 33 5.53 4.67 -17.29
CA GLN A 33 4.61 3.74 -16.65
C GLN A 33 4.96 3.69 -15.17
N VAL A 34 4.02 4.08 -14.31
CA VAL A 34 4.05 3.62 -12.92
C VAL A 34 3.77 2.12 -13.02
N GLU A 35 4.81 1.29 -12.96
CA GLU A 35 4.63 -0.17 -12.95
C GLU A 35 3.75 -0.52 -11.74
N SER A 36 2.61 -1.18 -11.99
CA SER A 36 1.80 -1.72 -10.92
C SER A 36 2.58 -2.85 -10.26
N SER A 37 2.66 -2.84 -8.93
CA SER A 37 3.28 -3.96 -8.23
C SER A 37 2.48 -5.23 -8.54
N TYR A 38 3.19 -6.32 -8.82
CA TYR A 38 2.58 -7.66 -8.94
C TYR A 38 2.10 -8.20 -7.58
N LEU A 39 2.46 -7.52 -6.49
CA LEU A 39 2.02 -7.82 -5.14
C LEU A 39 0.57 -7.42 -4.94
N ARG A 40 -0.16 -8.26 -4.21
CA ARG A 40 -1.56 -8.08 -3.87
C ARG A 40 -1.66 -7.34 -2.54
N PHE A 41 -2.51 -6.33 -2.45
CA PHE A 41 -3.02 -5.89 -1.16
C PHE A 41 -4.30 -6.66 -0.86
N LEU A 42 -4.43 -7.23 0.32
CA LEU A 42 -5.66 -7.89 0.75
C LEU A 42 -6.17 -7.27 2.05
N ARG A 43 -7.49 -7.31 2.23
CA ARG A 43 -8.14 -7.08 3.52
C ARG A 43 -9.10 -8.24 3.79
N GLY A 44 -9.14 -8.73 5.02
CA GLY A 44 -10.08 -9.78 5.43
C GLY A 44 -10.10 -9.99 6.94
N LYS A 45 -11.03 -10.82 7.40
CA LYS A 45 -11.13 -11.30 8.78
C LYS A 45 -10.51 -12.68 8.89
N ILE A 46 -10.02 -13.03 10.07
CA ILE A 46 -9.41 -14.34 10.32
C ILE A 46 -10.54 -15.37 10.48
N ASP A 47 -10.50 -16.44 9.69
CA ASP A 47 -11.38 -17.60 9.88
C ASP A 47 -10.65 -18.70 10.66
N ASP A 48 -9.40 -18.97 10.27
CA ASP A 48 -8.57 -20.01 10.89
C ASP A 48 -7.07 -19.70 10.76
N ILE A 49 -6.28 -20.14 11.74
CA ILE A 49 -4.82 -20.13 11.70
C ILE A 49 -4.32 -21.55 11.99
N ARG A 50 -3.87 -22.26 10.94
CA ARG A 50 -3.42 -23.65 11.02
C ARG A 50 -1.99 -23.81 10.54
N ARG A 51 -1.08 -24.17 11.44
CA ARG A 51 0.35 -24.38 11.10
C ARG A 51 0.94 -23.16 10.40
N ASP A 52 1.10 -23.21 9.08
CA ASP A 52 1.62 -22.17 8.21
C ASP A 52 0.55 -21.48 7.37
N ILE A 53 -0.74 -21.80 7.57
CA ILE A 53 -1.86 -21.27 6.78
C ILE A 53 -2.68 -20.29 7.61
N LEU A 54 -3.04 -19.16 7.00
CA LEU A 54 -4.04 -18.20 7.43
C LEU A 54 -5.21 -18.28 6.45
N GLU A 55 -6.38 -18.66 6.95
CA GLU A 55 -7.63 -18.62 6.19
C GLU A 55 -8.33 -17.29 6.47
N LEU A 56 -8.64 -16.55 5.39
CA LEU A 56 -9.37 -15.29 5.44
C LEU A 56 -10.80 -15.47 4.97
N TRP A 57 -11.73 -14.72 5.58
CA TRP A 57 -13.10 -14.57 5.14
C TRP A 57 -13.50 -13.09 5.06
N ASP A 58 -14.65 -12.80 4.42
CA ASP A 58 -15.11 -11.42 4.13
C ASP A 58 -13.97 -10.57 3.53
N CYS A 59 -13.31 -11.16 2.54
CA CYS A 59 -12.05 -10.65 2.03
C CYS A 59 -12.21 -9.97 0.67
N TYR A 60 -11.30 -9.06 0.40
CA TYR A 60 -11.20 -8.48 -0.93
C TYR A 60 -9.75 -8.07 -1.18
N GLU A 61 -9.37 -8.08 -2.45
CA GLU A 61 -8.02 -7.75 -2.90
C GLU A 61 -8.00 -6.47 -3.71
N TRP A 62 -6.86 -5.80 -3.70
CA TRP A 62 -6.45 -4.88 -4.74
C TRP A 62 -5.29 -5.48 -5.51
N LEU A 63 -5.48 -5.63 -6.81
CA LEU A 63 -4.45 -6.04 -7.76
C LEU A 63 -4.55 -5.12 -8.98
N ASN A 64 -3.42 -4.53 -9.41
CA ASN A 64 -3.39 -3.56 -10.50
C ASN A 64 -4.44 -2.45 -10.35
N GLN A 65 -4.58 -1.93 -9.12
CA GLN A 65 -5.54 -0.87 -8.77
C GLN A 65 -7.03 -1.26 -8.86
N GLU A 66 -7.37 -2.48 -9.26
CA GLU A 66 -8.73 -2.99 -9.24
C GLU A 66 -9.04 -3.65 -7.90
N ARG A 67 -10.17 -3.25 -7.30
CA ARG A 67 -10.71 -3.95 -6.13
C ARG A 67 -11.58 -5.11 -6.60
N LYS A 68 -11.36 -6.29 -6.04
CA LYS A 68 -12.17 -7.48 -6.27
C LYS A 68 -12.53 -8.14 -4.95
N ASP A 69 -13.82 -8.33 -4.71
CA ASP A 69 -14.30 -9.08 -3.56
C ASP A 69 -14.07 -10.59 -3.76
N ILE A 70 -13.68 -11.28 -2.69
CA ILE A 70 -13.31 -12.69 -2.66
C ILE A 70 -14.02 -13.33 -1.45
N ASP A 71 -14.64 -14.49 -1.65
CA ASP A 71 -15.40 -15.14 -0.58
C ASP A 71 -14.48 -15.57 0.58
N SER A 72 -13.40 -16.28 0.25
CA SER A 72 -12.34 -16.68 1.18
C SER A 72 -11.01 -16.86 0.47
N GLU A 73 -9.91 -16.80 1.22
CA GLU A 73 -8.55 -16.97 0.69
C GLU A 73 -7.66 -17.70 1.71
N ASP A 74 -6.96 -18.74 1.25
CA ASP A 74 -5.90 -19.42 2.01
C ASP A 74 -4.54 -18.82 1.66
N LEU A 75 -3.84 -18.30 2.67
CA LEU A 75 -2.51 -17.70 2.51
C LEU A 75 -1.50 -18.39 3.43
N ARG A 76 -0.23 -18.37 3.04
CA ARG A 76 0.86 -19.05 3.74
C ARG A 76 1.80 -18.06 4.42
N PHE A 77 2.02 -18.25 5.71
CA PHE A 77 3.11 -17.62 6.42
C PHE A 77 4.46 -18.14 5.91
N ASN A 78 5.45 -17.27 5.90
CA ASN A 78 6.85 -17.64 5.79
C ASN A 78 7.63 -17.13 7.01
N LEU A 79 8.92 -17.48 7.11
CA LEU A 79 9.77 -17.07 8.24
C LEU A 79 10.01 -15.56 8.30
N ASP A 80 9.87 -14.86 7.17
CA ASP A 80 10.14 -13.44 7.01
C ASP A 80 8.84 -12.60 6.99
N THR A 81 7.67 -13.21 7.26
CA THR A 81 6.40 -12.51 7.28
C THR A 81 6.41 -11.48 8.41
N GLY A 82 6.38 -10.19 8.06
CA GLY A 82 6.28 -9.12 9.05
C GLY A 82 4.86 -8.97 9.56
N ILE A 83 4.65 -9.01 10.87
CA ILE A 83 3.31 -8.85 11.46
C ILE A 83 3.35 -7.65 12.40
N LEU A 84 2.40 -6.74 12.26
CA LEU A 84 2.25 -5.56 13.11
C LEU A 84 0.83 -5.46 13.63
N ASP A 85 0.67 -5.30 14.93
CA ASP A 85 -0.58 -4.88 15.54
C ASP A 85 -0.59 -3.36 15.69
N SER A 86 -1.22 -2.67 14.74
CA SER A 86 -1.30 -1.20 14.76
C SER A 86 -2.41 -0.66 15.67
N ARG A 87 -3.13 -1.56 16.37
CA ARG A 87 -4.11 -1.25 17.42
C ARG A 87 -3.42 -1.12 18.78
N ASP A 88 -2.31 -1.84 18.99
CA ASP A 88 -1.56 -1.79 20.25
C ASP A 88 -0.99 -0.38 20.46
N GLN A 89 -1.57 0.33 21.43
CA GLN A 89 -1.16 1.69 21.74
C GLN A 89 0.11 1.77 22.59
N ILE A 90 0.47 0.67 23.26
CA ILE A 90 1.59 0.57 24.20
C ILE A 90 2.85 0.13 23.46
N ASN A 91 2.76 -0.96 22.69
CA ASN A 91 3.90 -1.53 21.96
C ASN A 91 3.86 -1.17 20.46
N ARG A 92 3.54 0.09 20.15
CA ARG A 92 3.42 0.56 18.76
C ARG A 92 4.68 0.24 17.96
N GLY A 93 4.52 -0.49 16.87
CA GLY A 93 5.63 -0.79 15.95
C GLY A 93 6.50 -1.98 16.38
N VAL A 94 6.18 -2.67 17.48
CA VAL A 94 6.82 -3.94 17.83
C VAL A 94 6.22 -5.04 16.96
N PRO A 95 7.03 -5.76 16.15
CA PRO A 95 6.51 -6.85 15.33
C PRO A 95 6.02 -8.01 16.19
N LEU A 96 4.92 -8.63 15.75
CA LEU A 96 4.44 -9.89 16.30
C LEU A 96 5.03 -11.08 15.55
N THR A 97 5.10 -12.20 16.23
CA THR A 97 5.25 -13.53 15.63
C THR A 97 3.88 -14.08 15.22
N ARG A 98 3.88 -15.13 14.39
CA ARG A 98 2.66 -15.87 14.03
C ARG A 98 1.95 -16.41 15.28
N ASP A 99 2.70 -16.95 16.23
CA ASP A 99 2.12 -17.59 17.41
C ASP A 99 1.47 -16.53 18.32
N GLU A 100 2.05 -15.34 18.45
CA GLU A 100 1.43 -14.21 19.16
C GLU A 100 0.18 -13.67 18.43
N LEU A 101 0.18 -13.67 17.09
CA LEU A 101 -1.03 -13.34 16.32
C LEU A 101 -2.15 -14.36 16.57
N ALA A 102 -1.82 -15.65 16.57
CA ALA A 102 -2.78 -16.73 16.81
C ALA A 102 -3.33 -16.68 18.25
N GLU A 103 -2.48 -16.43 19.25
CA GLU A 103 -2.89 -16.25 20.63
C GLU A 103 -3.87 -15.07 20.77
N LYS A 104 -3.54 -13.90 20.20
CA LYS A 104 -4.43 -12.73 20.18
C LYS A 104 -5.77 -13.01 19.51
N TRP A 105 -5.78 -13.77 18.42
CA TRP A 105 -7.02 -14.13 17.72
C TRP A 105 -7.87 -15.10 18.56
N LEU A 106 -7.25 -16.11 19.18
CA LEU A 106 -7.94 -17.02 20.08
C LEU A 106 -8.54 -16.30 21.30
N GLU A 107 -7.79 -15.35 21.89
CA GLU A 107 -8.30 -14.51 22.98
C GLU A 107 -9.52 -13.68 22.55
N ALA A 108 -9.48 -13.08 21.35
CA ALA A 108 -10.60 -12.32 20.82
C ALA A 108 -11.80 -13.21 20.50
N LEU A 109 -11.58 -14.42 20.00
CA LEU A 109 -12.63 -15.39 19.73
C LEU A 109 -13.33 -15.84 21.02
N ASP A 110 -12.56 -16.12 22.07
CA ASP A 110 -13.10 -16.50 23.39
C ASP A 110 -13.87 -15.34 24.06
N ALA A 111 -13.46 -14.10 23.77
CA ALA A 111 -14.15 -12.88 24.19
C ALA A 111 -15.34 -12.47 23.30
N GLY A 112 -15.51 -13.09 22.13
CA GLY A 112 -16.54 -12.73 21.14
C GLY A 112 -16.30 -11.35 20.48
N THR A 113 -15.04 -10.95 20.31
CA THR A 113 -14.60 -9.69 19.69
C THR A 113 -13.67 -9.91 18.51
N ASP A 114 -13.61 -11.13 17.97
CA ASP A 114 -12.79 -11.48 16.81
C ASP A 114 -13.24 -10.73 15.54
N GLU A 115 -14.52 -10.39 15.43
CA GLU A 115 -15.04 -9.58 14.32
C GLU A 115 -14.38 -8.18 14.22
N ASP A 116 -13.82 -7.67 15.33
CA ASP A 116 -13.09 -6.40 15.38
C ASP A 116 -11.63 -6.54 14.90
N MET A 117 -11.18 -7.76 14.57
CA MET A 117 -9.82 -8.05 14.11
C MET A 117 -9.74 -8.07 12.58
N LEU A 118 -9.35 -6.94 12.01
CA LEU A 118 -9.20 -6.81 10.58
C LEU A 118 -7.73 -6.93 10.16
N LEU A 119 -7.44 -7.83 9.23
CA LEU A 119 -6.11 -7.98 8.65
C LEU A 119 -6.01 -7.23 7.33
N TYR A 120 -4.92 -6.48 7.18
CA TYR A 120 -4.44 -5.96 5.91
C TYR A 120 -3.15 -6.66 5.57
N LEU A 121 -3.03 -7.20 4.35
CA LEU A 121 -1.90 -8.04 3.96
C LEU A 121 -1.26 -7.58 2.66
N ILE A 122 0.06 -7.76 2.57
CA ILE A 122 0.80 -7.77 1.30
C ILE A 122 1.14 -9.22 1.00
N ALA A 123 0.72 -9.72 -0.15
CA ALA A 123 1.00 -11.08 -0.58
C ALA A 123 1.65 -11.13 -1.96
N ASP A 124 2.55 -12.10 -2.14
CA ASP A 124 3.02 -12.57 -3.43
C ASP A 124 2.40 -13.95 -3.70
N GLN A 125 1.43 -14.00 -4.61
CA GLN A 125 0.57 -15.18 -4.80
C GLN A 125 -0.09 -15.59 -3.47
N GLU A 126 0.20 -16.80 -2.98
CA GLU A 126 -0.27 -17.33 -1.69
C GLU A 126 0.66 -16.95 -0.52
N GLN A 127 1.85 -16.39 -0.77
CA GLN A 127 2.83 -16.13 0.29
C GLN A 127 2.59 -14.78 0.95
N ILE A 128 2.42 -14.77 2.27
CA ILE A 128 2.24 -13.55 3.04
C ILE A 128 3.60 -12.89 3.27
N LEU A 129 3.76 -11.65 2.82
CA LEU A 129 4.96 -10.85 3.03
C LEU A 129 4.83 -9.98 4.28
N ALA A 130 3.65 -9.39 4.47
CA ALA A 130 3.38 -8.57 5.64
C ALA A 130 1.89 -8.59 6.02
N ILE A 131 1.63 -8.41 7.32
CA ILE A 131 0.31 -8.32 7.93
C ILE A 131 0.27 -7.09 8.84
N ASN A 132 -0.75 -6.26 8.66
CA ASN A 132 -1.09 -5.19 9.57
C ASN A 132 -2.48 -5.43 10.15
N LEU A 133 -2.52 -5.71 11.44
CA LEU A 133 -3.73 -5.92 12.20
C LEU A 133 -4.29 -4.57 12.67
N ARG A 134 -5.58 -4.36 12.39
CA ARG A 134 -6.32 -3.12 12.59
C ARG A 134 -7.67 -3.40 13.23
N GLU A 135 -8.20 -2.41 13.95
CA GLU A 135 -9.58 -2.48 14.44
C GLU A 135 -10.52 -2.42 13.24
N ASP A 136 -11.56 -3.24 13.24
CA ASP A 136 -12.67 -3.06 12.32
C ASP A 136 -13.36 -1.74 12.67
N LYS A 137 -13.10 -0.71 11.89
CA LYS A 137 -13.77 0.57 12.07
C LYS A 137 -15.13 0.50 11.41
N ALA A 138 -16.14 0.97 12.14
CA ALA A 138 -17.52 1.06 11.68
C ALA A 138 -17.60 1.56 10.23
N PHE A 139 -18.42 0.84 9.45
CA PHE A 139 -18.96 1.16 8.11
C PHE A 139 -18.58 2.55 7.56
N GLY A 140 -17.91 2.55 6.39
CA GLY A 140 -17.71 3.75 5.58
C GLY A 140 -16.29 4.32 5.60
N VAL A 141 -15.33 3.63 6.22
CA VAL A 141 -13.91 3.92 5.96
C VAL A 141 -13.62 3.50 4.52
N ARG A 142 -13.30 4.49 3.69
CA ARG A 142 -12.89 4.28 2.30
C ARG A 142 -11.39 4.11 2.30
N GLU A 143 -10.91 2.99 1.77
CA GLU A 143 -9.50 2.83 1.45
C GLU A 143 -9.22 3.28 0.01
N TRP A 144 -8.01 3.73 -0.24
CA TRP A 144 -7.54 4.05 -1.58
C TRP A 144 -6.05 3.81 -1.71
N ILE A 145 -5.61 3.76 -2.95
CA ILE A 145 -4.22 3.51 -3.32
C ILE A 145 -3.59 4.81 -3.76
N SER A 146 -2.36 5.03 -3.31
CA SER A 146 -1.58 6.20 -3.65
C SER A 146 -0.14 5.80 -4.01
N THR A 147 0.54 6.69 -4.74
CA THR A 147 1.96 6.55 -5.08
C THR A 147 2.68 7.89 -4.99
N GLY A 148 4.01 7.87 -4.82
CA GLY A 148 4.84 9.06 -4.72
C GLY A 148 6.28 8.74 -4.36
N THR A 149 7.17 9.70 -4.57
CA THR A 149 8.61 9.53 -4.35
C THR A 149 9.03 10.20 -3.04
N ILE A 150 9.85 9.51 -2.23
CA ILE A 150 10.37 10.10 -0.97
C ILE A 150 11.27 11.30 -1.29
N SER A 151 10.84 12.48 -0.86
CA SER A 151 11.61 13.73 -0.95
C SER A 151 12.32 14.08 0.36
N SER A 152 11.79 13.63 1.49
CA SER A 152 12.38 13.79 2.82
C SER A 152 11.90 12.67 3.74
N LEU A 153 12.76 12.24 4.66
CA LEU A 153 12.50 11.13 5.58
C LEU A 153 13.11 11.44 6.95
N ASN A 154 12.31 11.28 8.00
CA ASN A 154 12.79 11.24 9.38
C ASN A 154 12.50 9.84 9.97
N PRO A 155 13.49 8.92 9.97
CA PRO A 155 13.28 7.55 10.42
C PRO A 155 12.89 7.45 11.90
N THR A 156 13.33 8.41 12.73
CA THR A 156 13.02 8.45 14.17
C THR A 156 11.55 8.77 14.43
N THR A 157 11.01 9.73 13.68
CA THR A 157 9.59 10.11 13.84
C THR A 157 8.66 9.26 12.98
N GLY A 158 9.18 8.59 11.94
CA GLY A 158 8.40 7.87 10.93
C GLY A 158 7.75 8.77 9.89
N MET A 159 8.03 10.07 9.94
CA MET A 159 7.47 11.05 9.02
C MET A 159 8.21 11.01 7.68
N VAL A 160 7.45 10.93 6.59
CA VAL A 160 7.94 10.93 5.22
C VAL A 160 7.22 12.03 4.44
N THR A 161 7.97 12.81 3.68
CA THR A 161 7.40 13.77 2.72
C THR A 161 7.55 13.22 1.31
N LEU A 162 6.42 13.08 0.62
CA LEU A 162 6.35 12.59 -0.75
C LEU A 162 6.21 13.73 -1.75
N ALA A 163 7.04 13.68 -2.79
CA ALA A 163 6.90 14.49 -3.99
C ALA A 163 6.14 13.71 -5.07
N GLN A 164 5.58 14.45 -6.04
CA GLN A 164 4.84 13.88 -7.18
C GLN A 164 3.76 12.87 -6.76
N TYR A 165 3.13 13.11 -5.61
CA TYR A 165 2.18 12.14 -5.06
C TYR A 165 0.90 12.11 -5.89
N LYS A 166 0.33 10.93 -6.04
CA LYS A 166 -0.88 10.69 -6.81
C LYS A 166 -1.79 9.75 -6.05
N ASP A 167 -3.08 9.97 -6.20
CA ASP A 167 -4.10 9.08 -5.68
C ASP A 167 -4.81 8.41 -6.86
N TRP A 168 -5.12 7.14 -6.71
CA TRP A 168 -5.84 6.39 -7.72
C TRP A 168 -7.33 6.74 -7.69
N ASP A 169 -7.87 7.15 -8.84
CA ASP A 169 -9.27 7.51 -9.00
C ASP A 169 -10.05 6.37 -9.65
N ASN A 170 -10.66 5.52 -8.82
CA ASN A 170 -11.49 4.41 -9.27
C ASN A 170 -12.62 4.81 -10.23
N LEU A 171 -13.14 6.05 -10.15
CA LEU A 171 -14.25 6.47 -11.00
C LEU A 171 -13.81 6.77 -12.43
N ASN A 172 -12.57 7.24 -12.59
CA ASN A 172 -12.02 7.71 -13.86
C ASN A 172 -10.88 6.84 -14.39
N ASP A 173 -10.55 5.74 -13.69
CA ASP A 173 -9.50 4.78 -14.06
C ASP A 173 -8.17 5.47 -14.36
N ARG A 174 -7.75 6.37 -13.45
CA ARG A 174 -6.54 7.18 -13.65
C ARG A 174 -5.90 7.62 -12.33
N TRP A 175 -4.60 7.87 -12.40
CA TRP A 175 -3.88 8.59 -11.36
C TRP A 175 -4.19 10.08 -11.41
N ASN A 176 -4.66 10.64 -10.29
CA ASN A 176 -4.78 12.08 -10.13
C ASN A 176 -3.51 12.62 -9.49
N LEU A 177 -2.71 13.34 -10.26
CA LEU A 177 -1.51 14.01 -9.76
C LEU A 177 -1.91 15.15 -8.82
N ASN A 178 -1.37 15.11 -7.61
CA ASN A 178 -1.50 16.19 -6.67
C ASN A 178 -0.29 17.11 -6.77
N GLN A 179 -0.54 18.43 -6.86
CA GLN A 179 0.51 19.41 -7.15
C GLN A 179 1.39 19.79 -5.94
N SER A 180 0.98 19.43 -4.73
CA SER A 180 1.72 19.69 -3.50
C SER A 180 2.55 18.48 -3.07
N SER A 181 3.52 18.68 -2.18
CA SER A 181 4.11 17.56 -1.44
C SER A 181 3.16 17.10 -0.33
N ARG A 182 3.18 15.82 0.02
CA ARG A 182 2.36 15.27 1.11
C ARG A 182 3.24 14.70 2.21
N ALA A 183 2.98 15.10 3.46
CA ALA A 183 3.59 14.47 4.62
C ALA A 183 2.71 13.31 5.11
N ILE A 184 3.30 12.15 5.35
CA ILE A 184 2.64 10.94 5.88
C ILE A 184 3.43 10.38 7.06
N ASP A 185 2.75 9.71 7.99
CA ASP A 185 3.36 8.96 9.09
C ASP A 185 3.31 7.47 8.78
N LEU A 186 4.47 6.83 8.68
CA LEU A 186 4.59 5.40 8.38
C LEU A 186 4.66 4.50 9.62
N LYS A 187 4.61 5.04 10.85
CA LYS A 187 4.74 4.22 12.08
C LYS A 187 3.70 3.13 12.23
N ARG A 188 2.53 3.32 11.63
CA ARG A 188 1.41 2.37 11.69
C ARG A 188 1.27 1.56 10.41
N ALA A 189 2.23 1.65 9.50
CA ALA A 189 2.21 0.93 8.24
C ALA A 189 3.13 -0.29 8.28
N GLN A 190 2.74 -1.36 7.60
CA GLN A 190 3.67 -2.40 7.19
C GLN A 190 4.35 -2.01 5.88
N ILE A 191 5.67 -2.24 5.81
CA ILE A 191 6.49 -1.82 4.68
C ILE A 191 7.17 -3.04 4.10
N VAL A 192 7.00 -3.28 2.81
CA VAL A 192 7.65 -4.35 2.07
C VAL A 192 8.58 -3.75 1.03
N ARG A 193 9.82 -4.26 0.96
CA ARG A 193 10.80 -3.93 -0.07
C ARG A 193 11.41 -5.21 -0.62
N HIS A 194 11.42 -5.35 -1.94
CA HIS A 194 11.96 -6.54 -2.63
C HIS A 194 11.45 -7.87 -2.04
N GLY A 195 10.14 -7.96 -1.80
CA GLY A 195 9.49 -9.19 -1.31
C GLY A 195 9.69 -9.47 0.17
N ARG A 196 10.16 -8.53 0.99
CA ARG A 196 10.39 -8.73 2.43
C ARG A 196 9.88 -7.56 3.25
N SER A 197 9.34 -7.85 4.45
CA SER A 197 9.02 -6.79 5.42
C SER A 197 10.31 -6.11 5.90
N VAL A 198 10.30 -4.77 5.96
CA VAL A 198 11.45 -3.96 6.35
C VAL A 198 11.04 -2.82 7.29
N PRO A 199 11.92 -2.40 8.21
CA PRO A 199 11.67 -1.22 9.04
C PRO A 199 11.82 0.08 8.24
N ILE A 200 11.23 1.18 8.75
CA ILE A 200 11.33 2.53 8.18
C ILE A 200 12.81 2.97 7.98
N SER A 201 13.72 2.50 8.82
CA SER A 201 15.16 2.80 8.71
C SER A 201 15.82 2.29 7.43
N ASN A 202 15.15 1.38 6.69
CA ASN A 202 15.62 0.88 5.39
C ASN A 202 15.15 1.73 4.20
N LEU A 203 14.29 2.73 4.44
CA LEU A 203 13.84 3.68 3.41
C LEU A 203 14.88 4.77 3.15
N ARG A 204 14.84 5.35 1.95
CA ARG A 204 15.76 6.40 1.51
C ARG A 204 15.04 7.45 0.68
N VAL A 205 15.59 8.66 0.68
CA VAL A 205 15.18 9.70 -0.29
C VAL A 205 15.41 9.18 -1.70
N GLY A 206 14.41 9.35 -2.56
CA GLY A 206 14.37 8.81 -3.92
C GLY A 206 13.63 7.49 -4.07
N ASP A 207 13.36 6.74 -2.98
CA ASP A 207 12.55 5.52 -3.07
C ASP A 207 11.12 5.86 -3.55
N GLN A 208 10.56 5.01 -4.42
CA GLN A 208 9.17 5.13 -4.84
C GLN A 208 8.29 4.32 -3.89
N LEU A 209 7.22 4.94 -3.40
CA LEU A 209 6.21 4.27 -2.58
C LEU A 209 4.95 4.00 -3.40
N TYR A 210 4.37 2.83 -3.18
CA TYR A 210 3.02 2.46 -3.58
C TYR A 210 2.31 1.94 -2.34
N TRP A 211 1.20 2.55 -1.93
CA TRP A 211 0.60 2.23 -0.63
C TRP A 211 -0.92 2.20 -0.65
N LEU A 212 -1.47 1.37 0.22
CA LEU A 212 -2.87 1.37 0.61
C LEU A 212 -3.01 2.19 1.89
N GLU A 213 -4.00 3.08 1.92
CA GLU A 213 -4.31 3.87 3.10
C GLU A 213 -5.80 4.05 3.32
N ASP A 214 -6.12 4.53 4.52
CA ASP A 214 -7.45 5.02 4.87
C ASP A 214 -7.36 6.45 5.46
N ILE A 215 -8.46 6.94 6.00
CA ILE A 215 -8.55 8.27 6.64
C ILE A 215 -7.59 8.49 7.81
N THR A 216 -7.00 7.44 8.37
CA THR A 216 -6.01 7.52 9.44
C THR A 216 -4.57 7.48 8.95
N GLY A 217 -4.36 7.30 7.64
CA GLY A 217 -3.06 7.26 6.99
C GLY A 217 -2.67 5.87 6.46
N PRO A 218 -1.40 5.72 6.06
CA PRO A 218 -0.88 4.50 5.42
C PRO A 218 -1.05 3.23 6.26
N ILE A 219 -1.45 2.15 5.59
CA ILE A 219 -1.67 0.84 6.19
C ILE A 219 -0.62 -0.16 5.70
N LEU A 220 -0.48 -0.28 4.38
CA LEU A 220 0.46 -1.18 3.70
C LEU A 220 1.24 -0.37 2.68
N VAL A 221 2.55 -0.55 2.63
CA VAL A 221 3.46 0.18 1.76
C VAL A 221 4.37 -0.81 1.05
N ILE A 222 4.47 -0.68 -0.27
CA ILE A 222 5.47 -1.32 -1.11
C ILE A 222 6.47 -0.26 -1.53
N VAL A 223 7.75 -0.64 -1.49
CA VAL A 223 8.90 0.20 -1.83
C VAL A 223 9.62 -0.43 -3.01
N GLU A 224 9.78 0.34 -4.08
CA GLU A 224 10.59 0.00 -5.26
C GLU A 224 11.92 0.75 -5.25
#